data_AF-A0A2V4D275-F1
#
_entry.id   AF-A0A2V4D275-F1
#
_cell.length_a   1.000
_cell.length_b   1.000
_cell.length_c   1.000
_cell.angle_alpha   90.00
_cell.angle_beta   90.00
_cell.angle_gamma   90.00
#
_symmetry.space_group_name_H-M   'P 1'
#
loop_
_entity.id
_entity.type
_entity.pdbx_description
1 polymer ?
#
loop_
_entity_poly.entity_id
_entity_poly.type
_entity_poly.pdbx_seq_one_letter_code
_entity_poly.pdbx_strand_id
1 'polypeptide(L)'
;MVLSIALAPASIWNDGSDEQSDQQGSPDIDDDGDGVVDSEDAFPLNSTEQYDTDGDGVGDNTDTDDDGDGWSDVDEIACGTQANISSSSPSDI
;
A
#
# COMPACT_ATOMS: atom_id res chain seq x y z
N MET A 1 49.70 18.57 30.68
CA MET A 1 48.94 19.02 29.50
C MET A 1 48.21 17.80 28.94
N VAL A 2 46.96 18.01 28.55
CA VAL A 2 45.94 17.05 28.07
C VAL A 2 46.44 16.11 26.96
N LEU A 3 45.85 14.97 26.59
CA LEU A 3 44.42 14.58 26.56
C LEU A 3 44.33 13.05 26.38
N SER A 4 43.37 12.39 27.05
CA SER A 4 43.01 10.99 26.78
C SER A 4 42.23 10.88 25.48
N ILE A 5 42.59 9.97 24.57
CA ILE A 5 41.69 9.41 23.56
C ILE A 5 41.94 7.90 23.50
N ALA A 6 40.91 7.13 23.84
CA ALA A 6 40.85 5.70 23.60
C ALA A 6 40.22 5.44 22.23
N LEU A 7 40.83 4.60 21.40
CA LEU A 7 40.16 3.94 20.28
C LEU A 7 40.25 2.43 20.49
N ALA A 8 39.10 1.79 20.68
CA ALA A 8 38.96 0.34 20.83
C ALA A 8 39.20 -0.37 19.47
N PRO A 9 39.61 -1.65 19.49
CA PRO A 9 39.91 -2.42 18.28
C PRO A 9 38.63 -2.77 17.52
N ALA A 10 38.63 -2.52 16.21
CA ALA A 10 37.57 -2.95 15.30
C ALA A 10 37.45 -4.49 15.29
N SER A 11 36.45 -5.00 16.01
CA SER A 11 35.80 -6.29 15.75
C SER A 11 34.50 -5.91 15.01
N ILE A 12 34.00 -6.55 13.96
CA ILE A 12 33.71 -7.97 13.72
C ILE A 12 33.51 -8.11 12.21
N TRP A 13 34.10 -9.13 11.56
CA TRP A 13 33.68 -9.57 10.22
C TRP A 13 32.52 -10.55 10.40
N ASN A 14 31.34 -10.19 9.88
CA ASN A 14 30.20 -11.09 9.73
C ASN A 14 30.14 -11.49 8.25
N ASP A 15 30.40 -12.76 7.92
CA ASP A 15 30.45 -13.31 6.56
C ASP A 15 29.08 -13.77 6.05
N GLY A 16 28.01 -13.10 6.51
CA GLY A 16 26.61 -13.51 6.36
C GLY A 16 26.14 -13.58 4.91
N SER A 17 26.23 -14.79 4.36
CA SER A 17 25.27 -15.33 3.41
C SER A 17 23.84 -15.08 3.94
N ASP A 18 23.17 -14.11 3.33
CA ASP A 18 21.74 -14.12 3.01
C ASP A 18 20.84 -14.96 3.89
N GLU A 19 20.38 -14.43 5.04
CA GLU A 19 19.01 -14.62 5.62
C GLU A 19 18.83 -13.61 6.79
N GLN A 20 18.77 -12.33 6.49
CA GLN A 20 18.25 -11.31 7.43
C GLN A 20 17.06 -10.64 6.77
N SER A 21 16.02 -11.44 6.49
CA SER A 21 14.73 -10.98 5.94
C SER A 21 13.78 -10.48 7.04
N ASP A 22 14.25 -10.31 8.27
CA ASP A 22 13.43 -9.77 9.32
C ASP A 22 14.24 -8.79 10.18
N GLN A 23 13.57 -7.68 10.50
CA GLN A 23 13.95 -6.63 11.44
C GLN A 23 14.83 -5.48 10.87
N GLN A 24 14.18 -4.36 10.50
CA GLN A 24 14.51 -2.96 10.91
C GLN A 24 14.39 -1.92 9.77
N GLY A 25 13.20 -1.33 9.63
CA GLY A 25 13.00 0.12 9.52
C GLY A 25 13.91 0.92 8.59
N SER A 26 14.19 0.41 7.39
CA SER A 26 14.17 1.30 6.22
C SER A 26 12.70 1.68 6.00
N PRO A 27 12.35 2.87 5.50
CA PRO A 27 11.13 2.93 4.70
C PRO A 27 11.32 1.85 3.64
N ASP A 28 10.55 0.75 3.75
CA ASP A 28 10.32 -0.05 2.57
C ASP A 28 9.64 0.89 1.58
N ILE A 29 9.84 0.67 0.29
CA ILE A 29 9.06 1.39 -0.69
C ILE A 29 7.68 0.74 -0.86
N ASP A 30 7.44 -0.40 -0.21
CA ASP A 30 6.26 -1.26 -0.26
C ASP A 30 6.12 -1.92 1.13
N ASP A 31 5.46 -1.22 2.06
CA ASP A 31 5.39 -1.55 3.49
C ASP A 31 4.53 -2.80 3.79
N ASP A 32 3.66 -3.22 2.87
CA ASP A 32 2.79 -4.39 3.02
C ASP A 32 3.12 -5.56 2.07
N GLY A 33 3.99 -5.35 1.10
CA GLY A 33 4.55 -6.37 0.23
C GLY A 33 3.61 -6.86 -0.86
N ASP A 34 2.63 -6.05 -1.29
CA ASP A 34 1.72 -6.42 -2.39
C ASP A 34 2.24 -6.08 -3.79
N GLY A 35 3.36 -5.37 -3.87
CA GLY A 35 4.02 -4.99 -5.11
C GLY A 35 3.63 -3.61 -5.65
N VAL A 36 2.78 -2.84 -4.95
CA VAL A 36 2.54 -1.42 -5.15
C VAL A 36 3.41 -0.63 -4.18
N VAL A 37 4.00 0.46 -4.64
CA VAL A 37 4.83 1.27 -3.75
C VAL A 37 3.97 2.17 -2.86
N ASP A 38 4.37 2.43 -1.62
CA ASP A 38 3.65 3.27 -0.65
C ASP A 38 3.21 4.63 -1.19
N SER A 39 3.96 5.18 -2.16
CA SER A 39 3.64 6.47 -2.79
C SER A 39 2.53 6.41 -3.85
N GLU A 40 2.21 5.21 -4.33
CA GLU A 40 1.18 4.92 -5.33
C GLU A 40 0.03 4.07 -4.75
N ASP A 41 0.14 3.67 -3.48
CA ASP A 41 -0.83 2.87 -2.74
C ASP A 41 -1.71 3.75 -1.83
N ALA A 42 -3.02 3.63 -1.95
CA ALA A 42 -3.97 4.30 -1.07
C ALA A 42 -3.94 3.74 0.38
N PHE A 43 -3.57 2.47 0.54
CA PHE A 43 -3.46 1.78 1.83
C PHE A 43 -2.10 1.07 2.00
N PRO A 44 -0.99 1.81 2.21
CA PRO A 44 0.39 1.28 2.30
C PRO A 44 0.69 0.20 3.35
N LEU A 45 -0.28 -0.14 4.20
CA LEU A 45 -0.15 -1.13 5.27
C LEU A 45 -1.13 -2.31 5.08
N ASN A 46 -1.83 -2.35 3.96
CA ASN A 46 -2.89 -3.31 3.68
C ASN A 46 -2.76 -3.90 2.28
N SER A 47 -1.99 -4.99 2.20
CA SER A 47 -1.70 -5.73 0.95
C SER A 47 -2.90 -6.24 0.14
N THR A 48 -4.13 -6.05 0.64
CA THR A 48 -5.36 -6.40 -0.06
C THR A 48 -6.14 -5.20 -0.57
N GLU A 49 -5.65 -3.98 -0.40
CA GLU A 49 -6.32 -2.75 -0.83
C GLU A 49 -5.28 -1.78 -1.38
N GLN A 50 -5.36 -1.43 -2.66
CA GLN A 50 -4.39 -0.53 -3.29
C GLN A 50 -5.01 0.79 -3.77
N TYR A 51 -6.33 0.79 -3.94
CA TYR A 51 -7.09 1.84 -4.59
C TYR A 51 -8.24 2.31 -3.68
N ASP A 52 -8.54 3.60 -3.76
CA ASP A 52 -9.64 4.31 -3.09
C ASP A 52 -10.18 5.30 -4.14
N THR A 53 -11.04 4.80 -5.04
CA THR A 53 -11.41 5.48 -6.28
C THR A 53 -12.25 6.74 -6.02
N ASP A 54 -13.11 6.73 -5.00
CA ASP A 54 -13.94 7.88 -4.61
C ASP A 54 -13.33 8.75 -3.49
N GLY A 55 -12.30 8.25 -2.79
CA GLY A 55 -11.56 8.97 -1.76
C GLY A 55 -12.25 9.01 -0.40
N ASP A 56 -13.14 8.07 -0.10
CA ASP A 56 -13.87 8.00 1.17
C ASP A 56 -13.07 7.34 2.31
N GLY A 57 -11.95 6.69 1.97
CA GLY A 57 -11.05 5.99 2.87
C GLY A 57 -11.36 4.51 3.11
N VAL A 58 -12.27 3.93 2.33
CA VAL A 58 -12.49 2.49 2.17
C VAL A 58 -11.85 2.06 0.85
N GLY A 59 -11.16 0.92 0.84
CA GLY A 59 -10.50 0.46 -0.38
C GLY A 59 -11.48 -0.24 -1.32
N ASP A 60 -11.26 -0.13 -2.63
CA ASP A 60 -12.12 -0.66 -3.69
C ASP A 60 -12.43 -2.18 -3.54
N ASN A 61 -11.59 -2.99 -2.85
CA ASN A 61 -11.94 -4.41 -2.65
C ASN A 61 -12.97 -4.62 -1.51
N THR A 62 -13.14 -3.64 -0.63
CA THR A 62 -14.09 -3.65 0.50
C THR A 62 -15.28 -2.72 0.28
N ASP A 63 -15.11 -1.65 -0.50
CA ASP A 63 -16.18 -0.76 -0.88
C ASP A 63 -17.22 -1.49 -1.77
N THR A 64 -18.43 -0.96 -1.79
CA THR A 64 -19.55 -1.47 -2.59
C THR A 64 -20.03 -0.49 -3.64
N ASP A 65 -19.41 0.68 -3.72
CA ASP A 65 -19.69 1.81 -4.63
C ASP A 65 -18.34 2.51 -4.92
N ASP A 66 -17.43 1.81 -5.62
CA ASP A 66 -16.01 2.20 -5.78
C ASP A 66 -15.83 3.65 -6.28
N ASP A 67 -16.77 4.17 -7.08
CA ASP A 67 -16.68 5.50 -7.67
C ASP A 67 -17.58 6.58 -7.05
N GLY A 68 -18.35 6.20 -6.03
CA GLY A 68 -19.20 7.07 -5.22
C GLY A 68 -20.30 7.79 -6.00
N ASP A 69 -20.73 7.28 -7.15
CA ASP A 69 -21.79 7.90 -7.97
C ASP A 69 -23.20 7.55 -7.48
N GLY A 70 -23.30 6.65 -6.50
CA GLY A 70 -24.53 6.24 -5.84
C GLY A 70 -25.16 4.97 -6.41
N TRP A 71 -24.46 4.28 -7.32
CA TRP A 71 -24.81 2.95 -7.81
C TRP A 71 -23.83 1.91 -7.25
N SER A 72 -24.35 0.81 -6.69
CA SER A 72 -23.44 -0.22 -6.17
C SER A 72 -22.72 -0.97 -7.29
N ASP A 73 -21.50 -1.43 -7.07
CA ASP A 73 -20.70 -2.17 -8.07
C ASP A 73 -21.48 -3.39 -8.59
N VAL A 74 -22.29 -4.01 -7.71
CA VAL A 74 -23.14 -5.15 -8.07
C VAL A 74 -24.20 -4.75 -9.09
N ASP A 75 -24.86 -3.60 -8.89
CA ASP A 75 -25.86 -3.09 -9.82
C ASP A 75 -25.21 -2.65 -11.14
N GLU A 76 -24.03 -2.07 -11.07
CA GLU A 76 -23.26 -1.65 -12.23
C GLU A 76 -22.78 -2.82 -13.08
N ILE A 77 -22.18 -3.83 -12.46
CA ILE A 77 -21.79 -5.08 -13.12
C ILE A 77 -23.02 -5.76 -13.76
N ALA A 78 -24.17 -5.72 -13.07
CA ALA A 78 -25.41 -6.27 -13.60
C ALA A 78 -25.94 -5.49 -14.80
N CYS A 79 -25.75 -4.17 -14.82
CA CYS A 79 -26.13 -3.28 -15.92
C CYS A 79 -25.06 -3.17 -17.02
N GLY A 80 -23.88 -3.76 -16.83
CA GLY A 80 -22.77 -3.74 -17.77
C GLY A 80 -22.02 -2.41 -17.80
N THR A 81 -22.12 -1.64 -16.71
CA THR A 81 -21.31 -0.44 -16.47
C THR A 81 -20.03 -0.79 -15.71
N GLN A 82 -19.18 0.20 -15.46
CA GLN A 82 -17.87 0.03 -14.86
C GLN A 82 -17.89 0.68 -13.47
N ALA A 83 -17.65 -0.12 -12.43
CA ALA A 83 -17.78 0.27 -11.03
C ALA A 83 -16.84 1.40 -10.58
N ASN A 84 -15.73 1.58 -11.28
CA ASN A 84 -14.65 2.48 -10.86
C ASN A 84 -14.60 3.78 -11.67
N ILE A 85 -15.70 4.19 -12.31
CA ILE A 85 -15.74 5.42 -13.12
C ILE A 85 -17.08 6.13 -13.04
N SER A 86 -17.15 7.20 -12.23
CA SER A 86 -18.40 7.91 -11.85
C SER A 86 -19.20 8.54 -13.02
N SER A 87 -18.68 8.43 -14.25
CA SER A 87 -19.36 8.82 -15.49
C SER A 87 -20.11 7.67 -16.17
N SER A 88 -20.03 6.47 -15.64
CA SER A 88 -20.61 5.25 -16.19
C SER A 88 -21.70 4.70 -15.31
N SER A 89 -22.75 5.48 -15.06
CA SER A 89 -23.93 4.98 -14.37
C SER A 89 -24.85 4.19 -15.30
N PRO A 90 -25.64 3.24 -14.75
CA PRO A 90 -26.74 2.61 -15.44
C PRO A 90 -27.67 3.64 -16.09
N SER A 91 -28.05 3.41 -17.35
CA SER A 91 -29.04 4.25 -18.01
C SER A 91 -30.40 4.02 -17.38
N ASP A 92 -30.84 4.95 -16.52
CA ASP A 92 -32.17 5.10 -15.91
C ASP A 92 -33.07 3.86 -16.01
N ILE A 93 -33.21 3.12 -14.90
CA ILE A 93 -34.18 2.02 -14.77
C ILE A 93 -35.64 2.45 -14.97
#